data_AF-A0A6P6TQ41-F1
#
_entry.id   AF-A0A6P6TQ41-F1
#
_cell.length_a   1.000
_cell.length_b   1.000
_cell.length_c   1.000
_cell.angle_alpha   90.00
_cell.angle_beta   90.00
_cell.angle_gamma   90.00
#
_symmetry.space_group_name_H-M   'P 1'
#
loop_
_entity.id
_entity.type
_entity.pdbx_description
1 polymer ?
#
loop_
_entity_poly.entity_id
_entity_poly.type
_entity_poly.pdbx_seq_one_letter_code
_entity_poly.pdbx_strand_id
1 'polypeptide(L)' 'MMADIQAFYSSMEASGTPKRYTHNMAGYQFEYDDWLAAQCGCLRTEEWRKQMYVETSMRKRSQPETYRDQWEDEHLVR' A
#
# COMPACT_ATOMS: atom_id res chain seq x y z
N MET A 1 6.49 18.24 11.94
CA MET A 1 7.54 17.23 12.22
C MET A 1 7.29 16.50 13.54
N MET A 2 7.62 17.05 14.71
CA MET A 2 7.41 16.33 15.99
C MET A 2 5.91 16.19 16.33
N ALA A 3 5.12 17.25 16.11
CA ALA A 3 3.68 17.23 16.34
C ALA A 3 2.96 16.16 15.50
N ASP A 4 3.30 16.03 14.21
CA ASP A 4 2.72 15.03 13.31
C ASP A 4 3.08 13.60 13.73
N ILE A 5 4.33 13.38 14.17
CA ILE A 5 4.78 12.07 14.69
C ILE A 5 4.00 11.71 15.96
N GLN A 6 3.82 12.67 16.87
CA GLN A 6 3.03 12.45 18.09
C GLN A 6 1.57 12.14 17.75
N ALA A 7 0.96 12.90 16.84
CA ALA A 7 -0.41 12.64 16.37
C ALA A 7 -0.54 11.25 15.74
N PHE A 8 0.44 10.83 14.94
CA PHE A 8 0.49 9.49 14.36
C PHE A 8 0.53 8.40 15.44
N TYR A 9 1.44 8.50 16.42
CA TYR A 9 1.49 7.54 17.52
C TYR A 9 0.20 7.52 18.38
N SER A 10 -0.41 8.68 18.64
CA SER A 10 -1.71 8.75 19.31
C SER A 10 -2.82 8.05 18.50
N SER A 11 -2.81 8.17 17.17
CA SER A 11 -3.76 7.46 16.31
C SER A 11 -3.54 5.93 16.32
N MET A 12 -2.28 5.48 16.41
CA MET A 12 -1.96 4.06 16.56
C MET A 12 -2.43 3.52 17.90
N GLU A 13 -2.21 4.27 18.99
CA GLU A 13 -2.66 3.91 20.33
C GLU A 13 -4.19 3.85 20.41
N ALA A 14 -4.89 4.84 19.85
CA ALA A 14 -6.34 4.88 19.79
C ALA A 14 -6.95 3.73 18.97
N SER A 15 -6.25 3.25 17.93
CA SER A 15 -6.67 2.09 17.12
C SER A 15 -6.19 0.74 17.68
N GLY A 16 -5.47 0.74 18.82
CA GLY A 16 -4.90 -0.47 19.42
C GLY A 16 -3.77 -1.11 18.60
N THR A 17 -3.17 -0.37 17.67
CA THR A 17 -2.09 -0.86 16.78
C THR A 17 -0.78 -0.98 17.55
N PRO A 18 -0.18 -2.19 17.66
CA PRO A 18 1.11 -2.37 18.33
C PRO A 18 2.25 -1.59 17.66
N LYS A 19 3.17 -1.03 18.46
CA LYS A 19 4.33 -0.26 17.97
C LYS A 19 5.18 -0.98 16.91
N ARG A 20 5.23 -2.32 16.91
CA ARG A 20 5.94 -3.09 15.86
C ARG A 20 5.39 -2.86 14.44
N TYR A 21 4.17 -2.34 14.31
CA TYR A 21 3.54 -2.01 13.03
C TYR A 21 3.62 -0.52 12.68
N THR A 22 4.42 0.28 13.38
CA THR A 22 4.58 1.73 13.10
C THR A 22 4.85 2.02 11.63
N HIS A 23 5.61 1.17 10.96
CA HIS A 23 5.98 1.34 9.55
C HIS A 23 5.22 0.38 8.61
N ASN A 24 4.18 -0.29 9.11
CA ASN A 24 3.31 -1.08 8.24
C ASN A 24 2.31 -0.15 7.55
N MET A 25 2.59 0.15 6.28
CA MET A 25 1.78 1.06 5.46
C MET A 25 0.91 0.32 4.44
N ALA A 26 0.79 -1.01 4.50
CA ALA A 26 0.12 -1.79 3.46
C ALA A 26 -1.32 -1.34 3.16
N GLY A 27 -2.02 -0.75 4.14
CA GLY A 27 -3.38 -0.24 3.97
C GLY A 27 -3.50 1.14 3.34
N TYR A 28 -2.41 1.90 3.19
CA TYR A 28 -2.41 3.28 2.68
C TYR A 28 -1.14 3.66 1.89
N GLN A 29 -0.38 2.66 1.43
CA GLN A 29 0.94 2.87 0.81
C GLN A 29 0.86 3.78 -0.42
N PHE A 30 -0.20 3.65 -1.23
CA PHE A 30 -0.33 4.42 -2.46
C PHE A 30 -0.79 5.85 -2.19
N GLU A 31 -1.55 6.08 -1.12
CA GLU A 31 -1.90 7.40 -0.62
C GLU A 31 -0.66 8.13 -0.10
N TYR A 32 0.23 7.41 0.58
CA TYR A 32 1.52 7.93 1.02
C TYR A 32 2.43 8.27 -0.17
N ASP A 33 2.56 7.36 -1.15
CA ASP A 33 3.34 7.58 -2.36
C ASP A 33 2.80 8.75 -3.19
N ASP A 34 1.47 8.83 -3.36
CA ASP A 34 0.81 9.93 -4.07
C ASP A 34 0.98 11.26 -3.33
N TRP A 35 0.95 11.26 -1.99
CA TRP A 35 1.23 12.44 -1.18
C TRP A 35 2.67 12.92 -1.39
N LEU A 36 3.65 12.02 -1.38
CA LEU A 36 5.05 12.34 -1.68
C LEU A 36 5.23 12.86 -3.11
N ALA A 37 4.61 12.21 -4.09
CA ALA A 37 4.67 12.64 -5.49
C ALA A 37 4.16 14.08 -5.64
N ALA A 38 3.07 14.42 -4.97
CA ALA A 38 2.53 15.79 -4.95
C ALA A 38 3.51 16.80 -4.32
N GLN A 39 4.25 16.44 -3.26
CA GLN A 39 5.28 17.30 -2.67
C GLN A 39 6.45 17.55 -3.64
N CYS A 40 6.76 16.58 -4.50
CA CYS A 40 7.86 16.64 -5.45
C CYS A 40 7.46 17.18 -6.84
N GLY A 41 6.18 17.41 -7.11
CA GLY A 41 5.68 17.74 -8.46
C GLY A 41 5.76 16.56 -9.44
N CYS A 42 5.83 15.34 -8.94
CA CYS A 42 5.85 14.11 -9.73
C CYS A 42 4.42 13.62 -10.06
N LEU A 43 4.33 12.73 -11.05
CA LEU A 43 3.07 12.03 -11.33
C LEU A 43 2.72 11.07 -10.19
N ARG A 44 1.41 10.95 -9.94
CA ARG A 44 0.85 9.98 -9.00
C ARG A 44 0.99 8.56 -9.53
N THR A 45 0.87 7.59 -8.63
CA THR A 45 0.87 6.17 -8.98
C THR A 45 -0.27 5.85 -9.94
N GLU A 46 0.04 5.11 -11.00
CA GLU A 46 -0.94 4.74 -12.01
C GLU A 46 -2.01 3.80 -11.45
N GLU A 47 -3.26 3.98 -11.87
CA GLU A 47 -4.39 3.19 -11.34
C GLU A 47 -4.26 1.69 -11.64
N TRP A 48 -3.77 1.33 -12.83
CA TRP A 48 -3.52 -0.06 -13.20
C TRP A 48 -2.49 -0.71 -12.26
N ARG A 49 -1.51 0.05 -11.76
CA ARG A 49 -0.48 -0.46 -10.86
C ARG A 49 -1.05 -0.73 -9.47
N LYS A 50 -1.96 0.12 -9.00
CA LYS A 50 -2.72 -0.10 -7.75
C LYS A 50 -3.58 -1.37 -7.87
N GLN A 51 -4.26 -1.54 -9.00
CA GLN A 51 -5.05 -2.73 -9.31
C GLN A 51 -4.20 -4.01 -9.31
N MET A 52 -3.04 -4.01 -10.00
CA MET A 52 -2.13 -5.15 -10.01
C MET A 52 -1.67 -5.55 -8.61
N TYR A 53 -1.35 -4.58 -7.75
CA TYR A 53 -0.96 -4.86 -6.36
C TYR A 53 -2.08 -5.55 -5.58
N VAL A 54 -3.32 -5.07 -5.72
CA VAL A 54 -4.49 -5.66 -5.05
C VAL A 54 -4.75 -7.08 -5.54
N GLU A 55 -4.82 -7.28 -6.86
CA GLU A 55 -5.06 -8.59 -7.49
C GLU A 55 -3.98 -9.61 -7.08
N THR A 56 -2.71 -9.22 -7.20
CA THR A 56 -1.58 -10.08 -6.80
C THR A 56 -1.62 -10.40 -5.31
N SER A 57 -1.97 -9.43 -4.46
CA SER A 57 -2.09 -9.64 -3.01
C SER A 57 -3.24 -10.59 -2.65
N MET A 58 -4.36 -10.53 -3.38
CA MET A 58 -5.47 -11.47 -3.22
C MET A 58 -5.08 -12.87 -3.68
N ARG A 59 -4.46 -13.01 -4.86
CA ARG A 59 -4.02 -14.32 -5.37
C ARG A 59 -2.93 -14.96 -4.54
N LYS A 60 -1.96 -14.19 -4.05
CA LYS A 60 -0.95 -14.71 -3.12
C LYS A 60 -1.57 -15.35 -1.88
N ARG A 61 -2.75 -14.87 -1.43
CA ARG A 61 -3.49 -15.43 -0.29
C ARG A 61 -4.34 -16.64 -0.67
N SER A 62 -4.99 -16.63 -1.84
CA SER A 62 -5.89 -17.71 -2.26
C SER A 62 -5.18 -18.87 -2.98
N GLN A 63 -4.08 -18.60 -3.68
CA GLN A 63 -3.32 -19.52 -4.53
C GLN A 63 -1.81 -19.33 -4.33
N PRO A 64 -1.28 -19.51 -3.10
CA PRO A 64 0.10 -19.16 -2.76
C PRO A 64 1.17 -19.89 -3.59
N GLU A 65 0.86 -21.09 -4.09
CA GLU A 65 1.79 -21.91 -4.86
C GLU A 65 1.82 -21.54 -6.35
N THR A 66 0.73 -21.01 -6.91
CA THR A 66 0.57 -20.82 -8.37
C THR A 66 0.43 -19.37 -8.80
N TYR A 67 0.21 -18.41 -7.87
CA TYR A 67 -0.06 -17.02 -8.23
C TYR A 67 1.05 -16.32 -9.05
N ARG A 68 2.27 -16.88 -9.04
CA ARG A 68 3.41 -16.38 -9.83
C ARG A 68 3.46 -16.91 -11.26
N ASP A 69 2.70 -17.95 -11.56
CA ASP A 69 2.72 -18.62 -12.87
C ASP A 69 1.35 -18.58 -13.55
N GLN A 70 0.28 -18.37 -12.78
CA GLN A 70 -1.10 -18.35 -13.26
C GLN A 70 -1.79 -17.07 -12.83
N TRP A 71 -2.22 -16.28 -13.81
CA TRP A 71 -2.96 -15.06 -13.59
C TRP A 71 -3.87 -14.69 -14.77
N GLU A 72 -4.98 -14.00 -14.48
CA GLU A 72 -5.98 -13.55 -15.48
C GLU A 72 -5.98 -12.01 -15.65
N ASP A 73 -5.04 -11.31 -15.01
CA ASP A 73 -4.90 -9.84 -15.09
C ASP A 73 -3.94 -9.40 -16.20
N GLU A 74 -3.86 -10.17 -17.30
CA GLU A 74 -3.06 -9.81 -18.48
C GLU A 74 -3.43 -8.43 -19.04
N HIS A 75 -4.69 -8.01 -18.89
CA HIS A 75 -5.15 -6.68 -19.30
C HIS A 75 -4.51 -5.52 -18.51
N LEU A 76 -3.89 -5.80 -17.35
CA LEU A 76 -3.12 -4.83 -16.57
C LEU A 76 -1.63 -4.81 -16.95
N VAL A 77 -1.14 -5.85 -17.64
CA VAL A 77 0.22 -5.91 -18.19
C VAL A 77 0.22 -5.11 -19.49
N ARG A 78 1.00 -4.03 -19.52
CA ARG A 78 1.21 -3.20 -20.71
C ARG A 78 2.63 -3.36 -21.24
#